data_AF-A0A1I3VIJ0-F1
#
_entry.id   AF-A0A1I3VIJ0-F1
#
_cell.length_a   1.000
_cell.length_b   1.000
_cell.length_c   1.000
_cell.angle_alpha   90.00
_cell.angle_beta   90.00
_cell.angle_gamma   90.00
#
_symmetry.space_group_name_H-M   'P 1'
#
loop_
_entity.id
_entity.type
_entity.pdbx_description
1 polymer ?
#
loop_
_entity_poly.entity_id
_entity_poly.type
_entity_poly.pdbx_seq_one_letter_code
_entity_poly.pdbx_strand_id
1 'polypeptide(L)'
;MKNKNDLLSGPLLNILTGASLPVAIYSASDFVIRYANEAFVKLWKIESLEGMSALKLTESAGNAAIMRALKSINPEAARITLTHTLGNTTDLAFFESVFEKVATEPDFIIHTVHDTTRFQIENEQLKTTVTTLEKQNDELYKELLRTGQELEESYIALENAGTRMLEILESISMEVELPGIGYWSLNLEDMSFELSRGAKKIYGIPEDAPVPFNDIDISHVLDSQAIANLEQLAAGIVDPDKLYHFEHKINPFNGEPSKWLKTSGVVVGKNNDRVTKIAGVIIIIG
;
A
#
# COMPACT_ATOMS: atom_id res chain seq x y z
N MET A 1 3.55 39.20 65.34
CA MET A 1 4.25 39.07 64.04
C MET A 1 4.69 37.63 63.91
N LYS A 2 4.03 36.84 63.06
CA LYS A 2 4.56 35.51 62.68
C LYS A 2 5.82 35.72 61.86
N ASN A 3 6.84 34.92 62.13
CA ASN A 3 8.17 35.10 61.60
C ASN A 3 8.13 34.94 60.07
N LYS A 4 8.70 35.88 59.31
CA LYS A 4 8.75 35.90 57.84
C LYS A 4 9.44 34.66 57.20
N ASN A 5 9.94 33.72 58.01
CA ASN A 5 10.55 32.46 57.59
C ASN A 5 9.58 31.26 57.49
N ASP A 6 8.30 31.41 57.84
CA ASP A 6 7.34 30.28 57.92
C ASP A 6 7.08 29.55 56.58
N LEU A 7 7.28 30.22 55.42
CA LEU A 7 7.14 29.58 54.10
C LEU A 7 8.24 28.53 53.82
N LEU A 8 9.39 28.68 54.47
CA LEU A 8 10.52 27.75 54.41
C LEU A 8 10.59 26.87 55.67
N SER A 9 9.53 26.79 56.47
CA SER A 9 9.48 25.86 57.60
C SER A 9 8.12 25.20 57.65
N GLY A 10 8.02 23.98 57.13
CA GLY A 10 6.78 23.22 57.18
C GLY A 10 6.76 22.01 56.23
N PRO A 11 5.61 21.32 56.16
CA PRO A 11 5.42 20.11 55.33
C PRO A 11 5.71 20.33 53.85
N LEU A 12 5.43 21.54 53.33
CA LEU A 12 5.67 21.88 51.92
C LEU A 12 7.17 21.93 51.60
N LEU A 13 7.99 22.48 52.49
CA LEU A 13 9.44 22.48 52.28
C LEU A 13 9.97 21.04 52.28
N ASN A 14 9.50 20.20 53.20
CA ASN A 14 9.89 18.78 53.23
C ASN A 14 9.55 18.05 51.92
N ILE A 15 8.40 18.36 51.31
CA ILE A 15 8.02 17.83 50.00
C ILE A 15 8.98 18.32 48.91
N LEU A 16 9.28 19.62 48.87
CA LEU A 16 10.20 20.20 47.87
C LEU A 16 11.65 19.70 48.04
N THR A 17 12.08 19.44 49.27
CA THR A 17 13.41 18.90 49.59
C THR A 17 13.54 17.45 49.16
N GLY A 18 12.51 16.63 49.37
CA GLY A 18 12.49 15.23 48.95
C GLY A 18 12.13 14.98 47.48
N ALA A 19 11.71 16.01 46.74
CA ALA A 19 11.29 15.87 45.36
C ALA A 19 12.48 15.52 44.44
N SER A 20 12.27 14.53 43.56
CA SER A 20 13.25 14.17 42.52
C SER A 20 13.32 15.19 41.39
N LEU A 21 12.29 16.02 41.24
CA LEU A 21 12.26 17.10 40.26
C LEU A 21 13.17 18.25 40.72
N PRO A 22 14.09 18.76 39.89
CA PRO A 22 14.85 19.96 40.17
C PRO A 22 13.93 21.17 40.44
N VAL A 23 14.04 21.75 41.63
CA VAL A 23 13.29 22.96 42.03
C VAL A 23 14.21 24.00 42.67
N ALA A 24 14.03 25.26 42.27
CA ALA A 24 14.58 26.43 42.94
C ALA A 24 13.51 27.48 43.20
N ILE A 25 13.70 28.28 44.26
CA ILE A 25 12.86 29.41 44.62
C ILE A 25 13.73 30.67 44.59
N TYR A 26 13.31 31.66 43.82
CA TYR A 26 13.94 32.97 43.74
C TYR A 26 13.10 34.02 44.46
N SER A 27 13.75 35.04 45.00
CA SER A 27 13.04 36.28 45.32
C SER A 27 12.74 37.03 44.02
N ALA A 28 11.49 37.45 43.86
CA ALA A 28 11.06 38.12 42.62
C ALA A 28 11.72 39.49 42.40
N SER A 29 12.17 40.16 43.47
CA SER A 29 12.75 41.51 43.39
C SER A 29 14.20 41.55 42.90
N ASP A 30 15.00 40.53 43.24
CA ASP A 30 16.44 40.51 42.99
C ASP A 30 16.92 39.25 42.24
N PHE A 31 16.00 38.31 41.96
CA PHE A 31 16.28 37.01 41.35
C PHE A 31 17.38 36.23 42.09
N VAL A 32 17.52 36.43 43.40
CA VAL A 32 18.45 35.67 44.24
C VAL A 32 17.80 34.36 44.65
N ILE A 33 18.53 33.26 44.49
CA ILE A 33 18.11 31.92 44.93
C ILE A 33 17.99 31.92 46.45
N ARG A 34 16.77 31.74 46.95
CA ARG A 34 16.45 31.61 48.36
C ARG A 34 16.44 30.16 48.82
N TYR A 35 16.19 29.24 47.89
CA TYR A 35 16.18 27.81 48.13
C TYR A 35 16.43 27.06 46.82
N ALA A 36 17.15 25.95 46.89
CA ALA A 36 17.29 24.99 45.80
C ALA A 36 17.35 23.57 46.39
N ASN A 37 16.56 22.64 45.84
CA ASN A 37 16.63 21.26 46.31
C ASN A 37 17.86 20.52 45.77
N GLU A 38 18.15 19.35 46.33
CA GLU A 38 19.32 18.56 45.97
C GLU A 38 19.34 18.19 44.47
N ALA A 39 18.18 17.91 43.89
CA ALA A 39 18.06 17.61 42.45
C ALA A 39 18.47 18.81 41.58
N PHE A 40 18.10 20.04 41.96
CA PHE A 40 18.50 21.25 41.26
C PHE A 40 20.00 21.52 41.40
N VAL A 41 20.55 21.39 42.61
CA VAL A 41 22.00 21.54 42.87
C VAL A 41 22.82 20.55 42.02
N LYS A 42 22.39 19.28 41.98
CA LYS A 42 23.01 18.22 41.15
C LYS A 42 22.95 18.54 39.66
N LEU A 43 21.81 19.02 39.18
CA LEU A 43 21.61 19.37 37.77
C LEU A 43 22.63 20.42 37.30
N TRP A 44 22.85 21.46 38.11
CA TRP A 44 23.75 22.56 37.78
C TRP A 44 25.23 22.30 38.13
N LYS A 45 25.54 21.21 38.84
CA LYS A 45 26.91 20.83 39.27
C LYS A 45 27.62 21.94 40.04
N ILE A 46 26.90 22.67 40.88
CA ILE A 46 27.44 23.76 41.72
C ILE A 46 27.27 23.38 43.18
N GLU A 47 28.32 23.51 43.99
CA GLU A 47 28.33 23.06 45.39
C GLU A 47 27.33 23.81 46.29
N SER A 48 27.10 25.10 46.01
CA SER A 48 26.11 25.91 46.72
C SER A 48 25.49 26.99 45.82
N LEU A 49 24.16 27.01 45.79
CA LEU A 49 23.36 27.92 44.97
C LEU A 49 22.66 29.01 45.79
N GLU A 50 22.52 28.83 47.11
CA GLU A 50 21.82 29.80 47.95
C GLU A 50 22.57 31.15 48.01
N GLY A 51 21.82 32.24 47.82
CA GLY A 51 22.39 33.59 47.73
C GLY A 51 23.00 33.92 46.36
N MET A 52 23.07 32.96 45.43
CA MET A 52 23.50 33.23 44.07
C MET A 52 22.38 33.91 43.27
N SER A 53 22.72 34.95 42.52
CA SER A 53 21.78 35.54 41.54
C SER A 53 21.55 34.55 40.40
N ALA A 54 20.29 34.40 39.97
CA ALA A 54 19.91 33.58 38.82
C ALA A 54 20.71 33.96 37.55
N LEU A 55 21.04 35.24 37.38
CA LEU A 55 21.86 35.73 36.28
C LEU A 55 23.24 35.06 36.27
N LYS A 56 23.90 35.02 37.43
CA LYS A 56 25.23 34.41 37.59
C LYS A 56 25.19 32.89 37.36
N LEU A 57 24.13 32.23 37.82
CA LEU A 57 23.91 30.80 37.56
C LEU A 57 23.85 30.53 36.04
N THR A 58 23.06 31.30 35.32
CA THR A 58 22.89 31.12 33.86
C THR A 58 24.11 31.54 33.05
N GLU A 59 24.90 32.51 33.51
CA GLU A 59 26.19 32.86 32.91
C GLU A 59 27.19 31.72 33.06
N SER A 60 27.28 31.13 34.26
CA SER A 60 28.16 29.99 34.51
C SER A 60 27.81 28.75 33.67
N ALA A 61 26.53 28.63 33.30
CA ALA A 61 26.04 27.57 32.45
C ALA A 61 26.00 27.92 30.95
N GLY A 62 26.44 29.12 30.55
CA GLY A 62 26.45 29.55 29.16
C GLY A 62 25.07 29.68 28.50
N ASN A 63 23.99 29.78 29.29
CA ASN A 63 22.63 29.63 28.78
C ASN A 63 21.92 30.98 28.56
N ALA A 64 22.30 31.67 27.48
CA ALA A 64 21.77 32.99 27.11
C ALA A 64 20.24 33.00 26.88
N ALA A 65 19.62 31.84 26.64
CA ALA A 65 18.17 31.71 26.52
C ALA A 65 17.46 31.92 27.86
N ILE A 66 17.93 31.29 28.93
CA ILE A 66 17.39 31.46 30.28
C ILE A 66 17.58 32.91 30.74
N MET A 67 18.73 33.52 30.43
CA MET A 67 18.99 34.94 30.71
C MET A 67 17.98 35.88 30.06
N ARG A 68 17.71 35.68 28.76
CA ARG A 68 16.71 36.50 28.06
C ARG A 68 15.34 36.31 28.65
N ALA A 69 14.99 35.08 28.98
CA ALA A 69 13.68 34.77 29.52
C ALA A 69 13.46 35.30 30.93
N LEU A 70 14.46 35.18 31.82
CA LEU A 70 14.46 35.77 33.16
C LEU A 70 14.29 37.30 33.09
N LYS A 71 14.96 37.94 32.12
CA LYS A 71 14.82 39.39 31.87
C LYS A 71 13.49 39.78 31.23
N SER A 72 12.85 38.85 30.51
CA SER A 72 11.54 39.06 29.89
C SER A 72 10.38 38.59 30.76
N ILE A 73 10.64 38.09 31.98
CA ILE A 73 9.58 37.78 32.94
C ILE A 73 8.89 39.09 33.25
N ASN A 74 7.74 39.31 32.60
CA ASN A 74 6.83 40.36 32.99
C ASN A 74 6.42 40.05 34.44
N PRO A 75 6.62 40.96 35.41
CA PRO A 75 6.20 40.75 36.79
C PRO A 75 4.69 40.47 36.94
N GLU A 76 3.90 40.68 35.89
CA GLU A 76 2.47 40.31 35.80
C GLU A 76 2.20 38.93 35.17
N ALA A 77 3.16 38.32 34.46
CA ALA A 77 2.98 36.99 33.88
C ALA A 77 3.03 35.93 34.98
N ALA A 78 1.96 35.16 35.15
CA ALA A 78 1.88 34.12 36.19
C ALA A 78 2.84 32.95 35.92
N ARG A 79 3.10 32.60 34.65
CA ARG A 79 3.89 31.42 34.26
C ARG A 79 4.62 31.60 32.94
N ILE A 80 5.87 31.14 32.86
CA ILE A 80 6.71 31.14 31.67
C ILE A 80 7.37 29.78 31.52
N THR A 81 7.35 29.22 30.30
CA THR A 81 7.96 27.94 29.96
C THR A 81 9.05 28.13 28.92
N LEU A 82 10.19 27.47 29.07
CA LEU A 82 11.37 27.62 28.21
C LEU A 82 12.05 26.28 27.96
N THR A 83 12.28 25.98 26.70
CA THR A 83 13.12 24.85 26.31
C THR A 83 14.55 25.32 26.09
N HIS A 84 15.52 24.68 26.71
CA HIS A 84 16.94 24.97 26.56
C HIS A 84 17.76 23.70 26.60
N THR A 85 19.01 23.78 26.16
CA THR A 85 19.95 22.67 26.21
C THR A 85 21.02 22.94 27.26
N LEU A 86 21.44 21.90 27.96
CA LEU A 86 22.60 21.93 28.85
C LEU A 86 23.61 20.88 28.36
N GLY A 87 24.90 21.21 28.41
CA GLY A 87 25.98 20.30 28.04
C GLY A 87 26.74 20.71 26.78
N ASN A 88 27.76 19.94 26.45
CA ASN A 88 28.59 20.13 25.27
C ASN A 88 27.89 19.50 24.05
N THR A 89 28.41 19.73 22.84
CA THR A 89 27.84 19.19 21.59
C THR A 89 27.66 17.66 21.59
N THR A 90 28.41 16.93 22.40
CA THR A 90 28.37 15.47 22.51
C THR A 90 27.41 14.92 23.56
N ASP A 91 27.01 15.73 24.55
CA ASP A 91 26.16 15.34 25.68
C ASP A 91 25.03 16.35 25.85
N LEU A 92 24.27 16.57 24.77
CA LEU A 92 23.22 17.56 24.75
C LEU A 92 21.98 17.02 25.49
N ALA A 93 21.68 17.59 26.65
CA ALA A 93 20.44 17.31 27.38
C ALA A 93 19.45 18.46 27.15
N PHE A 94 18.18 18.12 26.96
CA PHE A 94 17.10 19.08 26.73
C PHE A 94 16.27 19.24 27.99
N PHE A 95 16.04 20.49 28.38
CA PHE A 95 15.32 20.82 29.59
C PHE A 95 14.19 21.79 29.29
N GLU A 96 13.04 21.53 29.90
CA GLU A 96 11.93 22.46 29.97
C GLU A 96 11.91 23.10 31.36
N SER A 97 12.29 24.37 31.41
CA SER A 97 12.20 25.19 32.61
C SER A 97 10.86 25.90 32.68
N VAL A 98 10.17 25.75 33.80
CA VAL A 98 8.93 26.48 34.09
C VAL A 98 9.17 27.41 35.26
N PHE A 99 8.95 28.70 35.04
CA PHE A 99 9.01 29.76 36.03
C PHE A 99 7.58 30.20 36.35
N GLU A 100 7.18 30.08 37.62
CA GLU A 100 5.85 30.42 38.10
C GLU A 100 5.94 31.44 39.22
N LYS A 101 5.26 32.58 39.06
CA LYS A 101 5.21 33.61 40.10
C LYS A 101 4.20 33.20 41.16
N VAL A 102 4.61 33.22 42.42
CA VAL A 102 3.75 33.00 43.57
C VAL A 102 3.52 34.33 44.26
N ALA A 103 2.28 34.81 44.20
CA ALA A 103 1.87 36.07 44.82
C ALA A 103 1.79 35.90 46.34
N THR A 104 2.84 36.33 47.04
CA THR A 104 2.98 36.32 48.51
C THR A 104 3.66 37.60 48.95
N GLU A 105 3.70 37.88 50.27
CA GLU A 105 4.52 38.97 50.80
C GLU A 105 5.73 38.39 51.56
N PRO A 106 6.96 38.39 50.98
CA PRO A 106 7.34 38.92 49.66
C PRO A 106 7.01 37.97 48.48
N ASP A 107 7.03 38.48 47.25
CA ASP A 107 6.79 37.71 46.02
C ASP A 107 7.97 36.75 45.74
N PHE A 108 7.64 35.52 45.35
CA PHE A 108 8.63 34.50 44.97
C PHE A 108 8.38 33.99 43.55
N ILE A 109 9.42 33.44 42.94
CA ILE A 109 9.35 32.70 41.68
C ILE A 109 9.77 31.27 41.96
N ILE A 110 8.88 30.32 41.68
CA ILE A 110 9.20 28.90 41.68
C ILE A 110 9.71 28.54 40.30
N HIS A 111 10.84 27.85 40.24
CA HIS A 111 11.41 27.32 39.01
C HIS A 111 11.53 25.82 39.12
N THR A 112 10.92 25.14 38.16
CA THR A 112 11.01 23.69 38.01
C THR A 112 11.70 23.38 36.68
N VAL A 113 12.54 22.34 36.67
CA VAL A 113 13.23 21.90 35.46
C VAL A 113 12.85 20.46 35.15
N HIS A 114 12.28 20.24 33.97
CA HIS A 114 11.93 18.91 33.48
C HIS A 114 12.96 18.47 32.46
N ASP A 115 13.57 17.31 32.67
CA ASP A 115 14.39 16.66 31.64
C ASP A 115 13.45 16.13 30.54
N THR A 116 13.56 16.75 29.36
CA THR A 116 12.78 16.39 28.16
C THR A 116 13.66 15.75 27.09
N THR A 117 14.90 15.38 27.42
CA THR A 117 15.90 14.85 26.49
C THR A 117 15.36 13.66 25.71
N ARG A 118 14.84 12.67 26.43
CA ARG A 118 14.28 11.47 25.82
C ARG A 118 13.14 11.80 24.86
N PHE A 119 12.23 12.67 25.28
CA PHE A 119 11.10 13.08 24.45
C PHE A 119 11.54 13.79 23.17
N GLN A 120 12.51 14.71 23.25
CA GLN A 120 13.02 15.43 22.08
C GLN A 120 13.75 14.49 21.11
N ILE A 121 14.57 13.57 21.63
CA ILE A 121 15.26 12.56 20.82
C ILE A 121 14.25 11.65 20.11
N GLU A 122 13.26 11.12 20.85
CA GLU A 122 12.21 10.27 20.29
C GLU A 122 11.38 11.02 19.24
N ASN A 123 11.09 12.30 19.45
CA ASN A 123 10.33 13.12 18.50
C ASN A 123 11.12 13.41 17.20
N GLU A 124 12.42 13.69 17.30
CA GLU A 124 13.27 13.86 16.10
C GLU A 124 13.45 12.53 15.34
N GLN A 125 13.57 11.41 16.06
CA GLN A 125 13.56 10.08 15.44
C GLN A 125 12.23 9.78 14.74
N LEU A 126 11.11 10.12 15.38
CA LEU A 126 9.77 9.95 14.81
C LEU A 126 9.62 10.80 13.55
N LYS A 127 10.04 12.06 13.58
CA LYS A 127 10.01 12.96 12.43
C LYS A 127 10.84 12.41 11.26
N THR A 128 12.04 11.91 11.54
CA THR A 128 12.90 11.25 10.54
C THR A 128 12.23 10.00 9.96
N THR A 129 11.57 9.21 10.81
CA THR A 129 10.83 8.01 10.39
C THR A 129 9.65 8.38 9.49
N VAL A 130 8.86 9.40 9.84
CA VAL A 130 7.75 9.89 9.04
C VAL A 130 8.23 10.36 7.67
N THR A 131 9.27 11.20 7.59
CA THR A 131 9.81 11.65 6.30
C THR A 131 10.34 10.50 5.45
N THR A 132 10.93 9.48 6.08
CA THR A 132 11.39 8.28 5.37
C THR A 132 10.22 7.48 4.80
N LEU A 133 9.16 7.29 5.58
CA LEU A 133 7.95 6.59 5.15
C LEU A 133 7.22 7.34 4.03
N GLU A 134 7.12 8.66 4.12
CA GLU A 134 6.54 9.50 3.06
C GLU A 134 7.30 9.30 1.74
N LYS A 135 8.64 9.33 1.77
CA LYS A 135 9.47 9.07 0.59
C LYS A 135 9.27 7.66 0.03
N GLN A 136 9.22 6.64 0.89
CA GLN A 136 8.99 5.26 0.44
C GLN A 136 7.60 5.09 -0.19
N ASN A 137 6.58 5.74 0.36
CA ASN A 137 5.24 5.71 -0.20
C ASN A 137 5.19 6.36 -1.59
N ASP A 138 5.85 7.51 -1.76
CA ASP A 138 5.99 8.17 -3.07
C ASP A 138 6.71 7.29 -4.11
N GLU A 139 7.74 6.55 -3.70
CA GLU A 139 8.45 5.59 -4.56
C GLU A 139 7.54 4.42 -4.96
N LEU A 140 6.78 3.84 -4.03
CA LEU A 140 5.81 2.77 -4.31
C LEU A 140 4.69 3.21 -5.25
N TYR A 141 4.16 4.43 -5.08
CA TYR A 141 3.14 4.97 -5.99
C TYR A 141 3.67 5.09 -7.43
N LYS A 142 4.94 5.51 -7.61
CA LYS A 142 5.56 5.58 -8.94
C LYS A 142 5.76 4.21 -9.56
N GLU A 143 6.18 3.23 -8.77
CA GLU A 143 6.33 1.85 -9.23
C GLU A 143 4.99 1.23 -9.63
N LEU A 144 3.94 1.46 -8.83
CA LEU A 144 2.58 1.01 -9.15
C LEU A 144 2.09 1.60 -10.48
N LEU A 145 2.30 2.91 -10.71
CA LEU A 145 1.91 3.55 -11.96
C LEU A 145 2.68 2.95 -13.16
N ARG A 146 3.99 2.75 -13.03
CA ARG A 146 4.83 2.14 -14.07
C ARG A 146 4.37 0.72 -14.41
N THR A 147 4.17 -0.13 -13.40
CA THR A 147 3.71 -1.51 -13.61
C THR A 147 2.32 -1.57 -14.21
N GLY A 148 1.42 -0.64 -13.84
CA GLY A 148 0.12 -0.49 -14.47
C GLY A 148 0.21 -0.18 -15.96
N GLN A 149 1.10 0.75 -16.35
CA GLN A 149 1.35 1.08 -17.77
C GLN A 149 1.95 -0.11 -18.54
N GLU A 150 2.97 -0.78 -17.99
CA GLU A 150 3.58 -1.96 -18.59
C GLU A 150 2.55 -3.09 -18.81
N LEU A 151 1.61 -3.26 -17.87
CA LEU A 151 0.54 -4.23 -17.98
C LEU A 151 -0.47 -3.87 -19.09
N GLU A 152 -0.87 -2.59 -19.18
CA GLU A 152 -1.74 -2.10 -20.24
C GLU A 152 -1.11 -2.29 -21.63
N GLU A 153 0.17 -1.95 -21.78
CA GLU A 153 0.93 -2.19 -23.00
C GLU A 153 0.99 -3.68 -23.37
N SER A 154 1.17 -4.55 -22.38
CA SER A 154 1.15 -6.00 -22.59
C SER A 154 -0.22 -6.52 -23.06
N TYR A 155 -1.33 -5.98 -22.53
CA TYR A 155 -2.68 -6.34 -22.99
C TYR A 155 -2.91 -5.92 -24.44
N ILE A 156 -2.52 -4.70 -24.81
CA ILE A 156 -2.63 -4.20 -26.18
C ILE A 156 -1.77 -5.06 -27.13
N ALA A 157 -0.56 -5.42 -26.73
CA ALA A 157 0.31 -6.28 -27.52
C ALA A 157 -0.31 -7.68 -27.74
N LEU A 158 -0.94 -8.24 -26.71
CA LEU A 158 -1.61 -9.54 -26.78
C LEU A 158 -2.85 -9.50 -27.70
N GLU A 159 -3.67 -8.47 -27.57
CA GLU A 159 -4.84 -8.26 -28.44
C GLU A 159 -4.41 -8.16 -29.91
N ASN A 160 -3.41 -7.34 -30.21
CA ASN A 160 -2.86 -7.21 -31.55
C ASN A 160 -2.29 -8.52 -32.09
N ALA A 161 -1.61 -9.31 -31.26
CA ALA A 161 -1.12 -10.63 -31.66
C ALA A 161 -2.27 -11.60 -31.97
N GLY A 162 -3.35 -11.56 -31.18
CA GLY A 162 -4.57 -12.32 -31.42
C GLY A 162 -5.21 -11.99 -32.76
N THR A 163 -5.41 -10.70 -33.05
CA THR A 163 -5.96 -10.23 -34.33
C THR A 163 -5.10 -10.70 -35.52
N ARG A 164 -3.78 -10.52 -35.45
CA ARG A 164 -2.87 -11.00 -36.51
C ARG A 164 -2.95 -12.50 -36.73
N MET A 165 -3.13 -13.28 -35.67
CA MET A 165 -3.27 -14.73 -35.80
C MET A 165 -4.57 -15.10 -36.52
N LEU A 166 -5.67 -14.39 -36.24
CA LEU A 166 -6.92 -14.57 -36.97
C LEU A 166 -6.77 -14.22 -38.45
N GLU A 167 -6.11 -13.10 -38.76
CA GLU A 167 -5.82 -12.70 -40.15
C GLU A 167 -4.98 -13.75 -40.90
N ILE A 168 -3.96 -14.32 -40.25
CA ILE A 168 -3.15 -15.40 -40.83
C ILE A 168 -3.98 -16.66 -41.06
N LEU A 169 -4.81 -17.06 -40.09
CA LEU A 169 -5.67 -18.23 -40.22
C LEU A 169 -6.70 -18.05 -41.34
N GLU A 170 -7.30 -16.86 -41.46
CA GLU A 170 -8.19 -16.52 -42.56
C GLU A 170 -7.47 -16.56 -43.90
N SER A 171 -6.28 -15.95 -44.01
CA SER A 171 -5.45 -15.98 -45.22
C SER A 171 -5.07 -17.41 -45.63
N ILE A 172 -4.64 -18.26 -44.70
CA ILE A 172 -4.36 -19.68 -44.97
C ILE A 172 -5.63 -20.39 -45.46
N SER A 173 -6.78 -20.12 -44.84
CA SER A 173 -8.06 -20.71 -45.24
C SER A 173 -8.50 -20.26 -46.65
N MET A 174 -8.19 -19.03 -47.05
CA MET A 174 -8.57 -18.49 -48.35
C MET A 174 -7.62 -18.93 -49.47
N GLU A 175 -6.31 -18.95 -49.21
CA GLU A 175 -5.30 -19.25 -50.22
C GLU A 175 -5.11 -20.75 -50.45
N VAL A 176 -5.39 -21.58 -49.43
CA VAL A 176 -5.14 -23.01 -49.51
C VAL A 176 -6.37 -23.75 -49.03
N GLU A 177 -7.24 -24.14 -49.97
CA GLU A 177 -8.14 -25.28 -49.76
C GLU A 177 -7.27 -26.55 -49.59
N LEU A 178 -6.59 -26.67 -48.44
CA LEU A 178 -5.80 -27.84 -48.11
C LEU A 178 -6.74 -29.04 -48.03
N PRO A 179 -6.57 -30.06 -48.89
CA PRO A 179 -7.37 -31.26 -48.81
C PRO A 179 -7.25 -31.86 -47.42
N GLY A 180 -8.37 -32.02 -46.73
CA GLY A 180 -8.42 -32.61 -45.39
C GLY A 180 -8.24 -31.64 -44.23
N ILE A 181 -8.30 -30.33 -44.45
CA ILE A 181 -8.44 -29.32 -43.38
C ILE A 181 -9.78 -28.59 -43.51
N GLY A 182 -10.46 -28.40 -42.37
CA GLY A 182 -11.71 -27.67 -42.26
C GLY A 182 -11.72 -26.78 -41.02
N TYR A 183 -12.55 -25.74 -41.05
CA TYR A 183 -12.77 -24.86 -39.90
C TYR A 183 -14.22 -24.96 -39.47
N TRP A 184 -14.44 -24.78 -38.18
CA TRP A 184 -15.76 -24.72 -37.60
C TRP A 184 -15.85 -23.58 -36.59
N SER A 185 -17.04 -23.03 -36.44
CA SER A 185 -17.34 -22.14 -35.32
C SER A 185 -18.73 -22.41 -34.77
N LEU A 186 -18.87 -22.33 -33.45
CA LEU A 186 -20.11 -22.49 -32.73
C LEU A 186 -20.36 -21.22 -31.92
N ASN A 187 -21.43 -20.52 -32.24
CA ASN A 187 -21.96 -19.45 -31.40
C ASN A 187 -22.88 -20.07 -30.34
N LEU A 188 -22.55 -19.88 -29.06
CA LEU A 188 -23.29 -20.46 -27.95
C LEU A 188 -24.52 -19.63 -27.55
N GLU A 189 -24.70 -18.43 -28.12
CA GLU A 189 -25.86 -17.57 -27.84
C GLU A 189 -27.08 -18.01 -28.65
N ASP A 190 -26.89 -18.25 -29.94
CA ASP A 190 -27.96 -18.67 -30.87
C ASP A 190 -27.82 -20.12 -31.33
N MET A 191 -26.80 -20.84 -30.85
CA MET A 191 -26.45 -22.20 -31.24
C MET A 191 -26.19 -22.35 -32.75
N SER A 192 -25.77 -21.26 -33.43
CA SER A 192 -25.39 -21.33 -34.84
C SER A 192 -24.03 -22.02 -35.00
N PHE A 193 -23.99 -22.99 -35.91
CA PHE A 193 -22.80 -23.77 -36.23
C PHE A 193 -22.41 -23.54 -37.67
N GLU A 194 -21.22 -22.99 -37.85
CA GLU A 194 -20.68 -22.65 -39.16
C GLU A 194 -19.54 -23.61 -39.51
N LEU A 195 -19.59 -24.15 -40.73
CA LEU A 195 -18.53 -24.99 -41.28
C LEU A 195 -17.94 -24.31 -42.51
N SER A 196 -16.62 -24.27 -42.59
CA SER A 196 -15.94 -23.85 -43.82
C SER A 196 -16.23 -24.83 -44.96
N ARG A 197 -15.96 -24.40 -46.21
CA ARG A 197 -16.06 -25.28 -47.38
C ARG A 197 -15.24 -26.56 -47.21
N GLY A 198 -14.01 -26.45 -46.68
CA GLY A 198 -13.16 -27.60 -46.37
C GLY A 198 -13.79 -28.55 -45.34
N ALA A 199 -14.39 -28.01 -44.27
CA ALA A 199 -15.09 -28.82 -43.28
C ALA A 199 -16.33 -29.51 -43.88
N LYS A 200 -17.14 -28.80 -44.69
CA LYS A 200 -18.27 -29.41 -45.39
C LYS A 200 -17.82 -30.58 -46.29
N LYS A 201 -16.71 -30.42 -47.04
CA LYS A 201 -16.10 -31.49 -47.84
C LYS A 201 -15.65 -32.67 -46.98
N ILE A 202 -15.05 -32.44 -45.82
CA ILE A 202 -14.64 -33.50 -44.88
C ILE A 202 -15.85 -34.34 -44.45
N TYR A 203 -16.94 -33.67 -44.09
CA TYR A 203 -18.20 -34.30 -43.65
C TYR A 203 -19.08 -34.83 -44.79
N GLY A 204 -18.70 -34.63 -46.06
CA GLY A 204 -19.52 -35.03 -47.22
C GLY A 204 -20.80 -34.21 -47.38
N ILE A 205 -20.85 -32.99 -46.84
CA ILE A 205 -21.99 -32.07 -46.91
C ILE A 205 -21.88 -31.25 -48.21
N PRO A 206 -22.95 -31.12 -49.03
CA PRO A 206 -22.94 -30.25 -50.21
C PRO A 206 -22.60 -28.79 -49.84
N GLU A 207 -21.82 -28.09 -50.67
CA GLU A 207 -21.32 -26.74 -50.32
C GLU A 207 -22.44 -25.74 -50.01
N ASP A 208 -23.54 -25.80 -50.77
CA ASP A 208 -24.69 -24.91 -50.63
C ASP A 208 -25.73 -25.38 -49.60
N ALA A 209 -25.52 -26.54 -48.97
CA ALA A 209 -26.44 -27.03 -47.96
C ALA A 209 -26.33 -26.15 -46.69
N PRO A 210 -27.47 -25.69 -46.13
CA PRO A 210 -27.46 -25.10 -44.80
C PRO A 210 -26.99 -26.15 -43.78
N VAL A 211 -26.32 -25.70 -42.72
CA VAL A 211 -25.79 -26.55 -41.63
C VAL A 211 -26.43 -26.11 -40.31
N PRO A 212 -27.75 -26.31 -40.09
CA PRO A 212 -28.33 -25.99 -38.79
C PRO A 212 -27.87 -27.04 -37.78
N PHE A 213 -27.29 -26.61 -36.66
CA PHE A 213 -26.83 -27.51 -35.58
C PHE A 213 -27.95 -28.46 -35.09
N ASN A 214 -29.20 -28.02 -35.17
CA ASN A 214 -30.37 -28.79 -34.74
C ASN A 214 -30.95 -29.74 -35.81
N ASP A 215 -30.63 -29.53 -37.09
CA ASP A 215 -31.21 -30.31 -38.20
C ASP A 215 -30.22 -31.34 -38.77
N ILE A 216 -28.93 -31.17 -38.49
CA ILE A 216 -27.96 -32.24 -38.73
C ILE A 216 -28.23 -33.29 -37.66
N ASP A 217 -28.63 -34.47 -38.10
CA ASP A 217 -28.60 -35.65 -37.24
C ASP A 217 -27.12 -36.00 -36.99
N ILE A 218 -26.48 -35.22 -36.12
CA ILE A 218 -25.06 -35.31 -35.77
C ILE A 218 -24.76 -36.75 -35.28
N SER A 219 -25.77 -37.46 -34.77
CA SER A 219 -25.68 -38.86 -34.35
C SER A 219 -25.33 -39.84 -35.49
N HIS A 220 -25.61 -39.47 -36.74
CA HIS A 220 -25.23 -40.28 -37.90
C HIS A 220 -23.80 -40.04 -38.38
N VAL A 221 -23.24 -38.88 -38.05
CA VAL A 221 -21.92 -38.45 -38.55
C VAL A 221 -20.83 -38.60 -37.51
N LEU A 222 -21.13 -38.29 -36.25
CA LEU A 222 -20.18 -38.34 -35.14
C LEU A 222 -20.39 -39.61 -34.33
N ASP A 223 -19.31 -40.20 -33.82
CA ASP A 223 -19.42 -41.22 -32.79
C ASP A 223 -20.00 -40.65 -31.47
N SER A 224 -20.49 -41.53 -30.61
CA SER A 224 -21.11 -41.16 -29.33
C SER A 224 -20.18 -40.38 -28.39
N GLN A 225 -18.86 -40.53 -28.54
CA GLN A 225 -17.88 -39.86 -27.70
C GLN A 225 -17.68 -38.40 -28.13
N ALA A 226 -17.65 -38.14 -29.45
CA ALA A 226 -17.60 -36.78 -29.99
C ALA A 226 -18.86 -35.98 -29.65
N ILE A 227 -20.03 -36.62 -29.66
CA ILE A 227 -21.29 -36.00 -29.24
C ILE A 227 -21.22 -35.60 -27.76
N ALA A 228 -20.81 -36.51 -26.87
CA ALA A 228 -20.67 -36.21 -25.44
C ALA A 228 -19.69 -35.06 -25.18
N ASN A 229 -18.59 -34.97 -25.95
CA ASN A 229 -17.64 -33.86 -25.84
C ASN A 229 -18.26 -32.53 -26.30
N LEU A 230 -19.03 -32.53 -27.39
CA LEU A 230 -19.73 -31.33 -27.87
C LEU A 230 -20.84 -30.89 -26.91
N GLU A 231 -21.55 -31.83 -26.27
CA GLU A 231 -22.56 -31.53 -25.26
C GLU A 231 -21.95 -30.89 -24.01
N GLN A 232 -20.78 -31.37 -23.57
CA GLN A 232 -20.04 -30.73 -22.47
C GLN A 232 -19.61 -29.31 -22.82
N LEU A 233 -19.20 -29.08 -24.07
CA LEU A 233 -18.89 -27.75 -24.59
C LEU A 233 -20.12 -26.84 -24.63
N ALA A 234 -21.25 -27.34 -25.16
CA ALA A 234 -22.50 -26.61 -25.27
C ALA A 234 -23.14 -26.29 -23.90
N ALA A 235 -22.92 -27.13 -22.89
CA ALA A 235 -23.39 -26.90 -21.53
C ALA A 235 -22.67 -25.74 -20.81
N GLY A 236 -21.70 -25.09 -21.46
CA GLY A 236 -20.98 -23.95 -20.88
C GLY A 236 -20.02 -24.33 -19.77
N ILE A 237 -19.73 -25.63 -19.59
CA ILE A 237 -18.69 -26.12 -18.67
C ILE A 237 -17.34 -26.08 -19.41
N VAL A 238 -17.02 -24.91 -19.95
CA VAL A 238 -15.89 -24.67 -20.84
C VAL A 238 -14.93 -23.79 -20.06
N ASP A 239 -13.80 -24.37 -19.68
CA ASP A 239 -12.68 -23.59 -19.16
C ASP A 239 -12.23 -22.62 -20.27
N PRO A 240 -12.37 -21.30 -20.06
CA PRO A 240 -12.11 -20.32 -21.10
C PRO A 240 -10.65 -20.26 -21.54
N ASP A 241 -9.73 -20.79 -20.74
CA ASP A 241 -8.29 -20.74 -20.99
C ASP A 241 -7.75 -22.08 -21.50
N LYS A 242 -8.63 -23.07 -21.70
CA LYS A 242 -8.25 -24.40 -22.16
C LYS A 242 -8.39 -24.53 -23.67
N LEU A 243 -7.33 -25.03 -24.29
CA LEU A 243 -7.37 -25.53 -25.66
C LEU A 243 -8.12 -26.87 -25.68
N TYR A 244 -9.15 -26.95 -26.51
CA TYR A 244 -9.91 -28.18 -26.72
C TYR A 244 -9.26 -29.03 -27.78
N HIS A 245 -9.13 -30.32 -27.49
CA HIS A 245 -8.51 -31.26 -28.40
C HIS A 245 -9.12 -32.65 -28.27
N PHE A 246 -9.59 -33.23 -29.37
CA PHE A 246 -10.06 -34.61 -29.40
C PHE A 246 -9.97 -35.22 -30.79
N GLU A 247 -9.81 -36.53 -30.81
CA GLU A 247 -9.84 -37.34 -32.03
C GLU A 247 -11.12 -38.16 -32.05
N HIS A 248 -11.77 -38.24 -33.21
CA HIS A 248 -13.02 -38.96 -33.36
C HIS A 248 -13.19 -39.47 -34.78
N LYS A 249 -14.04 -40.49 -34.93
CA LYS A 249 -14.34 -41.08 -36.23
C LYS A 249 -15.63 -40.50 -36.79
N ILE A 250 -15.65 -40.25 -38.09
CA ILE A 250 -16.86 -39.80 -38.79
C ILE A 250 -17.32 -40.75 -39.88
N ASN A 251 -18.61 -40.71 -40.17
CA ASN A 251 -19.21 -41.30 -41.37
C ASN A 251 -19.72 -40.16 -42.27
N PRO A 252 -19.00 -39.82 -43.36
CA PRO A 252 -19.41 -38.74 -44.25
C PRO A 252 -20.82 -38.93 -44.83
N PHE A 253 -21.59 -37.84 -44.97
CA PHE A 253 -22.97 -37.84 -45.46
C PHE A 253 -23.13 -38.36 -46.90
N ASN A 254 -22.09 -38.21 -47.71
CA ASN A 254 -22.09 -38.64 -49.10
C ASN A 254 -21.78 -40.15 -49.27
N GLY A 255 -21.65 -40.90 -48.17
CA GLY A 255 -21.37 -42.34 -48.20
C GLY A 255 -19.91 -42.72 -48.44
N GLU A 256 -19.00 -41.74 -48.41
CA GLU A 256 -17.55 -42.02 -48.42
C GLU A 256 -17.13 -42.90 -47.21
N PRO A 257 -15.99 -43.61 -47.31
CA PRO A 257 -15.46 -44.36 -46.18
C PRO A 257 -15.29 -43.48 -44.94
N SER A 258 -15.47 -44.09 -43.77
CA SER A 258 -15.28 -43.39 -42.50
C SER A 258 -13.86 -42.82 -42.39
N LYS A 259 -13.74 -41.62 -41.82
CA LYS A 259 -12.46 -40.89 -41.67
C LYS A 259 -12.16 -40.66 -40.19
N TRP A 260 -10.88 -40.62 -39.84
CA TRP A 260 -10.46 -40.17 -38.51
C TRP A 260 -10.16 -38.68 -38.55
N LEU A 261 -10.78 -37.94 -37.65
CA LEU A 261 -10.62 -36.51 -37.52
C LEU A 261 -9.92 -36.17 -36.21
N LYS A 262 -9.04 -35.18 -36.30
CA LYS A 262 -8.44 -34.48 -35.19
C LYS A 262 -9.05 -33.09 -35.13
N THR A 263 -9.79 -32.81 -34.07
CA THR A 263 -10.47 -31.53 -33.86
C THR A 263 -9.80 -30.77 -32.73
N SER A 264 -9.49 -29.51 -33.00
CA SER A 264 -9.03 -28.57 -31.97
C SER A 264 -9.91 -27.33 -31.95
N GLY A 265 -10.09 -26.71 -30.79
CA GLY A 265 -10.90 -25.50 -30.65
C GLY A 265 -10.43 -24.61 -29.51
N VAL A 266 -10.68 -23.32 -29.65
CA VAL A 266 -10.40 -22.28 -28.66
C VAL A 266 -11.64 -21.42 -28.44
N VAL A 267 -11.77 -20.88 -27.24
CA VAL A 267 -12.74 -19.83 -26.95
C VAL A 267 -12.28 -18.55 -27.64
N VAL A 268 -13.13 -17.98 -28.50
CA VAL A 268 -12.82 -16.76 -29.27
C VAL A 268 -13.73 -15.59 -28.91
N GLY A 269 -14.82 -15.82 -28.18
CA GLY A 269 -15.73 -14.78 -27.72
C GLY A 269 -16.09 -14.93 -26.24
N LYS A 270 -16.01 -13.83 -25.48
CA LYS A 270 -16.47 -13.74 -24.10
C LYS A 270 -17.35 -12.50 -23.94
N ASN A 271 -18.43 -12.61 -23.18
CA ASN A 271 -19.28 -11.49 -22.76
C ASN A 271 -19.60 -11.66 -21.27
N ASN A 272 -19.13 -10.75 -20.41
CA ASN A 272 -19.32 -10.81 -18.95
C ASN A 272 -18.99 -12.20 -18.35
N ASP A 273 -17.77 -12.70 -18.61
CA ASP A 273 -17.27 -14.02 -18.18
C ASP A 273 -18.00 -15.25 -18.75
N ARG A 274 -19.03 -15.06 -19.58
CA ARG A 274 -19.68 -16.15 -20.31
C ARG A 274 -19.03 -16.33 -21.68
N VAL A 275 -18.68 -17.56 -22.02
CA VAL A 275 -18.22 -17.94 -23.35
C VAL A 275 -19.38 -17.75 -24.34
N THR A 276 -19.16 -16.96 -25.39
CA THR A 276 -20.16 -16.69 -26.44
C THR A 276 -19.83 -17.39 -27.74
N LYS A 277 -18.55 -17.63 -28.03
CA LYS A 277 -18.13 -18.27 -29.29
C LYS A 277 -16.92 -19.17 -29.10
N ILE A 278 -16.98 -20.34 -29.72
CA ILE A 278 -15.87 -21.30 -29.84
C ILE A 278 -15.57 -21.46 -31.33
N ALA A 279 -14.30 -21.50 -31.70
CA ALA A 279 -13.89 -21.76 -33.07
C ALA A 279 -12.71 -22.72 -33.10
N GLY A 280 -12.57 -23.44 -34.20
CA GLY A 280 -11.58 -24.49 -34.27
C GLY A 280 -11.28 -25.00 -35.67
N VAL A 281 -10.39 -25.99 -35.69
CA VAL A 281 -9.88 -26.65 -36.89
C VAL A 281 -10.16 -28.14 -36.79
N ILE A 282 -10.48 -28.74 -37.93
CA ILE A 282 -10.66 -30.17 -38.14
C ILE A 282 -9.62 -30.61 -39.17
N ILE A 283 -8.90 -31.70 -38.87
CA ILE A 283 -7.86 -32.26 -39.73
C ILE A 283 -8.12 -33.76 -39.91
N ILE A 284 -8.10 -34.26 -41.14
CA ILE A 284 -8.10 -35.72 -41.40
C ILE A 284 -6.73 -36.29 -41.00
N ILE A 285 -6.72 -37.30 -40.13
CA ILE A 285 -5.50 -37.93 -39.61
C ILE A 285 -5.32 -39.40 -40.06
N GLY A 286 -6.23 -39.93 -40.87
CA GLY A 286 -6.16 -41.30 -41.40
C GLY A 286 -7.27 -41.61 -42.38
#